data_AF-A0A1Q7KGT5-F1
#
_entry.id   AF-A0A1Q7KGT5-F1
#
_cell.length_a   1.000
_cell.length_b   1.000
_cell.length_c   1.000
_cell.angle_alpha   90.00
_cell.angle_beta   90.00
_cell.angle_gamma   90.00
#
_symmetry.space_group_name_H-M   'P 1'
#
loop_
_entity.id
_entity.type
_entity.pdbx_description
1 polymer ?
#
loop_
_entity_poly.entity_id
_entity_poly.type
_entity_poly.pdbx_seq_one_letter_code
_entity_poly.pdbx_strand_id
1 'polypeptide(L)'
;MRRIETRIFRIDTEVAEQLDELAQKNKISVNVIASQALRKHVEYDAYAENFGLVTISKGLLKTFFSLMSEEQARALGRKSGEHEGVALITFWFKDFNPENVIKSLDRVASHYNHNFEFEYTHDGQAYVAVLRHDCGPRASAFYAEFVKSVFALLDTRDELEE
;
A
#
# COMPACT_ATOMS: atom_id res chain seq x y z
N MET A 1 8.64 -18.13 -16.99
CA MET A 1 8.41 -19.28 -16.09
C MET A 1 8.65 -18.85 -14.66
N ARG A 2 7.68 -19.03 -13.76
CA ARG A 2 7.88 -18.81 -12.32
C ARG A 2 8.81 -19.90 -11.79
N ARG A 3 9.95 -19.54 -11.21
CA ARG A 3 10.86 -20.49 -10.55
C ARG A 3 10.33 -20.77 -9.14
N ILE A 4 10.18 -22.05 -8.79
CA ILE A 4 9.69 -22.50 -7.49
C ILE A 4 10.84 -23.25 -6.81
N GLU A 5 11.08 -22.92 -5.56
CA GLU A 5 12.16 -23.47 -4.73
C GLU A 5 11.55 -24.02 -3.45
N THR A 6 11.97 -25.22 -3.03
CA THR A 6 11.52 -25.81 -1.76
C THR A 6 12.54 -25.49 -0.65
N ARG A 7 12.03 -25.12 0.52
CA ARG A 7 12.79 -24.94 1.76
C ARG A 7 12.02 -25.62 2.89
N ILE A 8 12.74 -26.25 3.81
CA ILE A 8 12.17 -26.96 4.97
C ILE A 8 12.49 -26.14 6.21
N PHE A 9 11.45 -25.83 6.99
CA PHE A 9 11.55 -25.05 8.23
C PHE A 9 11.01 -25.87 9.39
N ARG A 10 11.62 -25.69 10.57
CA ARG A 10 11.05 -26.14 11.84
C ARG A 10 10.25 -24.96 12.41
N ILE A 11 9.03 -25.22 12.84
CA ILE A 11 8.16 -24.24 13.49
C ILE A 11 7.60 -24.86 14.77
N ASP A 12 7.18 -24.01 15.70
CA ASP A 12 6.55 -24.46 16.94
C ASP A 12 5.24 -25.20 16.64
N THR A 13 4.96 -26.26 17.40
CA THR A 13 3.76 -27.09 17.21
C THR A 13 2.47 -26.26 17.25
N GLU A 14 2.37 -25.33 18.20
CA GLU A 14 1.20 -24.43 18.32
C GLU A 14 0.99 -23.58 17.07
N VAL A 15 2.08 -23.11 16.43
CA VAL A 15 2.01 -22.34 15.17
C VAL A 15 1.58 -23.25 14.02
N ALA A 16 2.08 -24.48 13.96
CA ALA A 16 1.67 -25.45 12.95
C ALA A 16 0.17 -25.76 13.02
N GLU A 17 -0.36 -25.98 14.23
CA GLU A 17 -1.79 -26.22 14.47
C GLU A 17 -2.64 -25.02 14.04
N GLN A 18 -2.25 -23.80 14.39
CA GLN A 18 -2.95 -22.58 13.95
C GLN A 18 -2.92 -22.39 12.43
N LEU A 19 -1.81 -22.74 11.77
CA LEU A 19 -1.72 -22.69 10.31
C LEU A 19 -2.68 -23.69 9.65
N ASP A 20 -2.82 -24.89 10.23
CA ASP A 20 -3.78 -25.91 9.75
C ASP A 20 -5.23 -25.41 9.89
N GLU A 21 -5.59 -24.79 11.03
CA GLU A 21 -6.91 -24.19 11.24
C GLU A 21 -7.21 -23.08 10.23
N LEU A 22 -6.26 -22.16 10.01
CA LEU A 22 -6.39 -21.07 9.04
C LEU A 22 -6.49 -21.61 7.61
N ALA A 23 -5.70 -22.62 7.27
CA ALA A 23 -5.73 -23.29 5.98
C ALA A 23 -7.11 -23.92 5.72
N GLN A 24 -7.65 -24.65 6.69
CA GLN A 24 -8.97 -25.25 6.62
C GLN A 24 -10.08 -24.20 6.49
N LYS A 25 -10.07 -23.17 7.34
CA LYS A 25 -11.06 -22.08 7.34
C LYS A 25 -11.11 -21.36 5.99
N ASN A 26 -9.93 -21.08 5.42
CA ASN A 26 -9.81 -20.33 4.16
C ASN A 26 -9.83 -21.24 2.92
N LYS A 27 -9.95 -22.57 3.09
CA LYS A 27 -9.92 -23.58 2.01
C LYS A 27 -8.68 -23.46 1.11
N ILE A 28 -7.54 -23.21 1.72
CA ILE A 28 -6.22 -23.13 1.06
C ILE A 28 -5.24 -24.05 1.77
N SER A 29 -4.11 -24.39 1.15
CA SER A 29 -3.06 -25.16 1.84
C SER A 29 -2.21 -24.28 2.77
N VAL A 30 -1.60 -24.87 3.80
CA VAL A 30 -0.57 -24.22 4.62
C VAL A 30 0.56 -23.63 3.76
N ASN A 31 0.94 -24.31 2.67
CA ASN A 31 1.96 -23.81 1.75
C ASN A 31 1.57 -22.48 1.08
N VAL A 32 0.27 -22.24 0.82
CA VAL A 32 -0.22 -20.96 0.29
C VAL A 32 -0.04 -19.86 1.34
N ILE A 33 -0.43 -20.14 2.59
CA ILE A 33 -0.26 -19.19 3.70
C ILE A 33 1.23 -18.87 3.90
N ALA A 34 2.08 -19.89 4.01
CA ALA A 34 3.52 -19.72 4.18
C ALA A 34 4.14 -18.92 3.01
N SER A 35 3.77 -19.24 1.77
CA SER A 35 4.25 -18.53 0.59
C SER A 35 3.81 -17.06 0.58
N GLN A 36 2.59 -16.76 1.01
CA GLN A 36 2.08 -15.39 1.11
C GLN A 36 2.77 -14.60 2.23
N ALA A 37 2.94 -15.22 3.41
CA ALA A 37 3.61 -14.61 4.56
C ALA A 37 5.08 -14.32 4.27
N LEU A 38 5.83 -15.29 3.73
CA LEU A 38 7.23 -15.10 3.34
C LEU A 38 7.37 -14.04 2.25
N ARG A 39 6.46 -14.00 1.29
CA ARG A 39 6.44 -12.95 0.26
C ARG A 39 6.20 -11.58 0.88
N LYS A 40 5.17 -11.45 1.73
CA LYS A 40 4.88 -10.20 2.44
C LYS A 40 6.09 -9.76 3.28
N HIS A 41 6.77 -10.69 3.94
CA HIS A 41 7.93 -10.35 4.75
C HIS A 41 9.05 -9.70 3.92
N VAL A 42 9.39 -10.30 2.78
CA VAL A 42 10.49 -9.79 1.92
C VAL A 42 10.09 -8.60 1.06
N GLU A 43 8.81 -8.45 0.71
CA GLU A 43 8.30 -7.33 -0.10
C GLU A 43 7.86 -6.14 0.76
N TYR A 44 7.52 -6.36 2.05
CA TYR A 44 6.92 -5.34 2.92
C TYR A 44 7.43 -5.34 4.37
N ASP A 45 7.20 -6.40 5.16
CA ASP A 45 7.38 -6.31 6.62
C ASP A 45 8.81 -5.93 7.03
N ALA A 46 9.83 -6.50 6.37
CA ALA A 46 11.24 -6.22 6.65
C ALA A 46 11.63 -4.75 6.42
N TYR A 47 10.89 -4.01 5.59
CA TYR A 47 11.10 -2.59 5.34
C TYR A 47 10.23 -1.73 6.27
N ALA A 48 8.97 -2.14 6.49
CA ALA A 48 7.98 -1.41 7.29
C ALA A 48 8.42 -1.17 8.74
N GLU A 49 9.15 -2.13 9.33
CA GLU A 49 9.71 -2.02 10.68
C GLU A 49 10.61 -0.78 10.87
N ASN A 50 11.20 -0.25 9.79
CA ASN A 50 12.07 0.94 9.86
C ASN A 50 11.33 2.28 9.83
N PHE A 51 10.03 2.30 9.51
CA PHE A 51 9.29 3.55 9.24
C PHE A 51 8.37 4.02 10.36
N GLY A 52 8.38 3.36 11.52
CA GLY A 52 7.48 3.72 12.62
C GLY A 52 5.99 3.65 12.22
N LEU A 53 5.66 2.83 11.23
CA LEU A 53 4.29 2.63 10.78
C LEU A 53 3.47 1.94 11.87
N VAL A 54 2.25 2.41 12.06
CA VAL A 54 1.31 1.83 13.02
C VAL A 54 0.06 1.33 12.31
N THR A 55 -0.43 0.17 12.73
CA THR A 55 -1.71 -0.35 12.25
C THR A 55 -2.85 0.33 13.00
N ILE A 56 -3.81 0.88 12.26
CA ILE A 56 -5.07 1.42 12.79
C ILE A 56 -6.27 0.78 12.09
N SER A 57 -7.43 0.77 12.76
CA SER A 57 -8.65 0.24 12.15
C SER A 57 -9.20 1.21 11.09
N LYS A 58 -9.85 0.69 10.05
CA LYS A 58 -10.54 1.51 9.03
C LYS A 58 -11.55 2.48 9.65
N GLY A 59 -12.26 2.03 10.70
CA GLY A 59 -13.19 2.89 11.44
C GLY A 59 -12.51 4.08 12.11
N LEU A 60 -11.34 3.87 12.72
CA LEU A 60 -10.56 4.96 13.32
C LEU A 60 -10.02 5.93 12.26
N LEU A 61 -9.49 5.40 11.15
CA LEU A 61 -9.01 6.20 10.03
C LEU A 61 -10.13 7.09 9.44
N LYS A 62 -11.32 6.51 9.24
CA LYS A 62 -12.51 7.25 8.79
C LYS A 62 -12.90 8.35 9.78
N THR A 63 -12.87 8.07 11.07
CA THR A 63 -13.12 9.07 12.12
C THR A 63 -12.11 10.22 12.02
N PHE A 64 -10.81 9.94 11.90
CA PHE A 64 -9.80 10.99 11.75
C PHE A 64 -10.06 11.91 10.56
N PHE A 65 -10.36 11.35 9.38
CA PHE A 65 -10.72 12.17 8.22
C PHE A 65 -12.02 12.96 8.40
N SER A 66 -13.01 12.41 9.12
CA SER A 66 -14.28 13.10 9.37
C SER A 66 -14.14 14.33 10.28
N LEU A 67 -13.09 14.37 11.11
CA LEU A 67 -12.79 15.49 12.02
C LEU A 67 -12.06 16.64 11.32
N MET A 68 -11.56 16.42 10.10
CA MET A 68 -10.87 17.43 9.31
C MET A 68 -11.84 18.22 8.44
N SER A 69 -11.54 19.51 8.24
CA SER A 69 -12.04 20.22 7.07
C SER A 69 -11.44 19.63 5.80
N GLU A 70 -12.09 19.87 4.65
CA GLU A 70 -11.54 19.43 3.36
C GLU A 70 -10.15 20.03 3.11
N GLU A 71 -9.96 21.32 3.38
CA GLU A 71 -8.65 21.98 3.21
C GLU A 71 -7.58 21.40 4.14
N GLN A 72 -7.93 21.03 5.38
CA GLN A 72 -6.99 20.36 6.29
C GLN A 72 -6.56 19.00 5.73
N ALA A 73 -7.50 18.23 5.15
CA ALA A 73 -7.18 16.95 4.54
C ALA A 73 -6.30 17.12 3.28
N ARG A 74 -6.61 18.11 2.43
CA ARG A 74 -5.81 18.46 1.24
C ARG A 74 -4.40 18.90 1.62
N ALA A 75 -4.25 19.80 2.58
CA ALA A 75 -2.97 20.27 3.07
C ALA A 75 -2.13 19.15 3.70
N LEU A 76 -2.77 18.24 4.45
CA LEU A 76 -2.10 17.06 4.99
C LEU A 76 -1.63 16.12 3.86
N GLY A 77 -2.46 15.92 2.84
CA GLY A 77 -2.12 15.13 1.65
C GLY A 77 -0.88 15.68 0.95
N ARG A 78 -0.87 16.98 0.63
CA ARG A 78 0.28 17.64 -0.01
C ARG A 78 1.57 17.46 0.80
N LYS A 79 1.53 17.83 2.09
CA LYS A 79 2.69 17.75 2.98
C LYS A 79 3.24 16.31 3.06
N SER A 80 2.35 15.34 3.16
CA SER A 80 2.71 13.92 3.27
C SER A 80 3.31 13.40 1.96
N GLY A 81 2.75 13.80 0.80
CA GLY A 81 3.29 13.43 -0.51
C GLY A 81 4.69 14.00 -0.76
N GLU A 82 4.90 15.29 -0.45
CA GLU A 82 6.16 16.00 -0.67
C GLU A 82 7.34 15.45 0.15
N HIS A 83 7.07 14.91 1.34
CA HIS A 83 8.11 14.47 2.26
C HIS A 83 8.11 12.96 2.47
N GLU A 84 7.02 12.43 3.04
CA GLU A 84 6.93 11.03 3.45
C GLU A 84 6.83 10.11 2.24
N GLY A 85 6.05 10.49 1.22
CA GLY A 85 5.89 9.73 -0.02
C GLY A 85 7.22 9.48 -0.72
N VAL A 86 7.99 10.53 -0.97
CA VAL A 86 9.30 10.45 -1.64
C VAL A 86 10.28 9.57 -0.85
N ALA A 87 10.35 9.78 0.47
CA ALA A 87 11.25 9.03 1.34
C ALA A 87 10.92 7.54 1.36
N LEU A 88 9.63 7.18 1.47
CA LEU A 88 9.15 5.81 1.45
C LEU A 88 9.45 5.12 0.12
N ILE A 89 9.13 5.77 -1.02
CA ILE A 89 9.33 5.22 -2.35
C ILE A 89 10.81 4.99 -2.62
N THR A 90 11.65 5.99 -2.34
CA THR A 90 13.10 5.90 -2.53
C THR A 90 13.70 4.80 -1.67
N PHE A 91 13.24 4.62 -0.43
CA PHE A 91 13.76 3.57 0.42
C PHE A 91 13.39 2.17 -0.07
N TRP A 92 12.12 1.95 -0.44
CA TRP A 92 11.62 0.64 -0.85
C TRP A 92 12.18 0.22 -2.21
N PHE A 93 12.16 1.15 -3.17
CA PHE A 93 12.45 0.85 -4.57
C PHE A 93 13.82 1.36 -5.04
N LYS A 94 14.58 2.02 -4.16
CA LYS A 94 15.94 2.55 -4.38
C LYS A 94 16.05 3.66 -5.42
N ASP A 95 14.95 4.03 -6.07
CA ASP A 95 14.89 5.08 -7.08
C ASP A 95 13.50 5.72 -7.11
N PHE A 96 13.46 7.03 -7.35
CA PHE A 96 12.24 7.83 -7.40
C PHE A 96 11.91 8.18 -8.85
N ASN A 97 11.01 7.38 -9.43
CA ASN A 97 10.56 7.51 -10.81
C ASN A 97 9.06 7.13 -10.93
N PRO A 98 8.37 7.49 -12.02
CA PRO A 98 6.92 7.24 -12.16
C PRO A 98 6.53 5.77 -11.99
N GLU A 99 7.34 4.84 -12.51
CA GLU A 99 7.08 3.40 -12.38
C GLU A 99 7.09 2.95 -10.91
N ASN A 100 8.05 3.42 -10.13
CA ASN A 100 8.16 3.10 -8.71
C ASN A 100 7.08 3.79 -7.86
N VAL A 101 6.60 4.97 -8.26
CA VAL A 101 5.41 5.58 -7.63
C VAL A 101 4.20 4.67 -7.81
N ILE A 102 3.89 4.25 -9.05
CA ILE A 102 2.77 3.35 -9.32
C ILE A 102 2.93 2.01 -8.59
N LYS A 103 4.13 1.42 -8.59
CA LYS A 103 4.41 0.20 -7.81
C LYS A 103 4.18 0.40 -6.32
N SER A 104 4.49 1.57 -5.77
CA SER A 104 4.25 1.86 -4.36
C SER A 104 2.75 1.94 -4.03
N LEU A 105 1.94 2.54 -4.92
CA LEU A 105 0.48 2.61 -4.77
C LEU A 105 -0.15 1.22 -4.86
N ASP A 106 0.27 0.41 -5.83
CA ASP A 106 -0.20 -0.98 -6.02
C ASP A 106 0.23 -1.89 -4.87
N ARG A 107 1.54 -2.01 -4.62
CA ARG A 107 2.08 -3.02 -3.70
C ARG A 107 2.01 -2.59 -2.24
N VAL A 108 2.48 -1.40 -1.94
CA VAL A 108 2.64 -0.97 -0.54
C VAL A 108 1.30 -0.45 -0.01
N ALA A 109 0.74 0.58 -0.66
CA ALA A 109 -0.46 1.25 -0.16
C ALA A 109 -1.73 0.39 -0.32
N SER A 110 -1.90 -0.27 -1.47
CA SER A 110 -3.10 -1.08 -1.74
C SER A 110 -2.96 -2.53 -1.27
N HIS A 111 -2.00 -3.30 -1.82
CA HIS A 111 -1.94 -4.74 -1.59
C HIS A 111 -1.56 -5.11 -0.15
N TYR A 112 -0.60 -4.41 0.47
CA TYR A 112 -0.14 -4.73 1.82
C TYR A 112 -0.79 -3.90 2.92
N ASN A 113 -0.96 -2.59 2.72
CA ASN A 113 -1.56 -1.70 3.73
C ASN A 113 -3.08 -1.63 3.66
N HIS A 114 -3.70 -2.04 2.55
CA HIS A 114 -5.14 -2.01 2.37
C HIS A 114 -5.76 -0.62 2.58
N ASN A 115 -5.02 0.44 2.24
CA ASN A 115 -5.47 1.83 2.33
C ASN A 115 -6.65 2.12 1.39
N PHE A 116 -6.59 1.51 0.20
CA PHE A 116 -7.56 1.61 -0.88
C PHE A 116 -7.39 0.40 -1.83
N GLU A 117 -8.39 0.13 -2.65
CA GLU A 117 -8.23 -0.68 -3.86
C GLU A 117 -7.60 0.20 -4.95
N PHE A 118 -6.69 -0.37 -5.73
CA PHE A 118 -5.95 0.35 -6.76
C PHE A 118 -6.10 -0.33 -8.12
N GLU A 119 -6.54 0.44 -9.11
CA GLU A 119 -6.56 0.05 -10.52
C GLU A 119 -5.80 1.12 -11.30
N TYR A 120 -4.98 0.72 -12.29
CA TYR A 120 -4.36 1.68 -13.19
C TYR A 120 -4.34 1.17 -14.63
N THR A 121 -4.43 2.09 -15.58
CA THR A 121 -4.25 1.84 -17.01
C THR A 121 -3.21 2.80 -17.58
N HIS A 122 -2.58 2.39 -18.66
CA HIS A 122 -1.63 3.22 -19.41
C HIS A 122 -1.90 3.01 -20.89
N ASP A 123 -2.23 4.09 -21.60
CA ASP A 123 -2.53 4.07 -23.04
C ASP A 123 -1.32 4.47 -23.92
N GLY A 124 -0.15 4.69 -23.31
CA GLY A 124 1.06 5.15 -23.98
C GLY A 124 1.28 6.66 -23.92
N GLN A 125 0.26 7.44 -23.54
CA GLN A 125 0.36 8.89 -23.36
C GLN A 125 0.04 9.35 -21.94
N ALA A 126 -0.90 8.67 -21.27
CA ALA A 126 -1.31 9.01 -19.92
C ALA A 126 -1.44 7.76 -19.04
N TYR A 127 -1.17 7.94 -17.74
CA TYR A 127 -1.53 6.99 -16.70
C TYR A 127 -2.87 7.42 -16.10
N VAL A 128 -3.84 6.50 -16.06
CA VAL A 128 -5.08 6.70 -15.30
C VAL A 128 -5.02 5.80 -14.10
N ALA A 129 -5.09 6.39 -12.90
CA ALA A 129 -5.03 5.68 -11.62
C ALA A 129 -6.33 5.90 -10.84
N VAL A 130 -6.95 4.82 -10.39
CA VAL A 130 -8.20 4.84 -9.63
C VAL A 130 -7.96 4.24 -8.24
N LEU A 131 -8.19 5.05 -7.22
CA LEU A 131 -8.06 4.66 -5.80
C LEU A 131 -9.45 4.60 -5.17
N ARG A 132 -9.97 3.39 -4.89
CA ARG A 132 -11.30 3.22 -4.26
C ARG A 132 -11.16 2.94 -2.77
N HIS A 133 -11.89 3.68 -1.94
CA HIS A 133 -11.89 3.49 -0.48
C HIS A 133 -13.22 3.91 0.16
N ASP A 134 -13.46 3.48 1.40
CA ASP A 134 -14.69 3.73 2.17
C ASP A 134 -14.50 4.74 3.33
N CYS A 135 -13.37 5.46 3.34
CA CYS A 135 -12.98 6.44 4.37
C CYS A 135 -13.60 7.85 4.23
N GLY A 136 -14.51 8.06 3.28
CA GLY A 136 -15.23 9.32 3.07
C GLY A 136 -14.47 10.38 2.26
N PRO A 137 -15.13 11.49 1.90
CA PRO A 137 -14.62 12.45 0.90
C PRO A 137 -13.36 13.21 1.34
N ARG A 138 -13.13 13.38 2.66
CA ARG A 138 -11.89 14.01 3.16
C ARG A 138 -10.68 13.09 2.94
N ALA A 139 -10.88 11.78 3.02
CA ALA A 139 -9.85 10.83 2.64
C ALA A 139 -9.54 10.89 1.14
N SER A 140 -10.57 11.07 0.28
CA SER A 140 -10.38 11.27 -1.16
C SER A 140 -9.57 12.53 -1.44
N ALA A 141 -9.91 13.64 -0.78
CA ALA A 141 -9.16 14.90 -0.88
C ALA A 141 -7.71 14.76 -0.41
N PHE A 142 -7.46 13.99 0.65
CA PHE A 142 -6.10 13.66 1.10
C PHE A 142 -5.33 12.83 0.07
N TYR A 143 -5.88 11.71 -0.41
CA TYR A 143 -5.18 10.83 -1.35
C TYR A 143 -4.92 11.52 -2.70
N ALA A 144 -5.88 12.32 -3.18
CA ALA A 144 -5.74 13.13 -4.38
C ALA A 144 -4.52 14.06 -4.30
N GLU A 145 -4.42 14.82 -3.22
CA GLU A 145 -3.32 15.77 -3.03
C GLU A 145 -2.00 15.06 -2.70
N PHE A 146 -2.04 13.93 -1.99
CA PHE A 146 -0.86 13.10 -1.78
C PHE A 146 -0.26 12.63 -3.11
N VAL A 147 -1.07 12.02 -3.97
CA VAL A 147 -0.62 11.47 -5.26
C VAL A 147 -0.11 12.59 -6.18
N LYS A 148 -0.86 13.69 -6.31
CA LYS A 148 -0.42 14.89 -7.05
C LYS A 148 0.93 15.40 -6.56
N SER A 149 1.09 15.57 -5.25
CA SER A 149 2.34 16.11 -4.69
C SER A 149 3.52 15.19 -4.94
N VAL A 150 3.33 13.87 -4.96
CA VAL A 150 4.39 12.92 -5.32
C VAL A 150 4.76 13.04 -6.80
N PHE A 151 3.79 13.09 -7.70
CA PHE A 151 4.04 13.18 -9.14
C PHE A 151 4.55 14.56 -9.60
N ALA A 152 4.12 15.65 -8.96
CA ALA A 152 4.66 16.99 -9.22
C ALA A 152 6.19 17.09 -9.02
N LEU A 153 6.77 16.25 -8.15
CA LEU A 153 8.22 16.18 -7.94
C LEU A 153 8.96 15.42 -9.05
N LEU A 154 8.25 14.73 -9.94
CA LEU A 154 8.77 14.00 -11.09
C LEU A 154 8.68 14.81 -12.40
N ASP A 155 8.29 16.08 -12.33
CA ASP A 155 8.00 16.96 -13.49
C ASP A 155 6.93 16.36 -14.44
N THR A 156 5.97 15.62 -13.89
CA THR A 156 4.81 15.08 -14.64
C THR A 156 3.61 16.03 -14.56
N ARG A 157 2.82 16.11 -15.64
CA ARG A 157 1.53 16.82 -15.65
C ARG A 157 0.44 15.90 -15.09
N ASP A 158 -0.21 16.32 -14.01
CA ASP A 158 -1.27 15.56 -13.36
C ASP A 158 -2.64 16.26 -13.52
N GLU A 159 -3.66 15.51 -13.95
CA GLU A 159 -5.07 15.94 -14.01
C GLU A 159 -5.91 15.02 -13.12
N LEU A 160 -6.86 15.58 -12.35
CA LEU A 160 -7.76 14.81 -11.49
C LEU A 160 -9.20 14.93 -11.95
N GLU A 161 -9.90 13.82 -11.92
CA GLU A 161 -11.36 13.75 -11.97
C GLU A 161 -11.88 13.22 -10.62
N GLU A 162 -12.75 14.00 -9.96
CA GLU A 162 -13.39 13.66 -8.67
C GLU A 162 -14.71 12.90 -8.84
#